data_AF-A0A6B9FQ90-F1
#
_entry.id   AF-A0A6B9FQ90-F1
#
_cell.length_a   1.000
_cell.length_b   1.000
_cell.length_c   1.000
_cell.angle_alpha   90.00
_cell.angle_beta   90.00
_cell.angle_gamma   90.00
#
_symmetry.space_group_name_H-M   'P 1'
#
loop_
_entity.id
_entity.type
_entity.pdbx_description
1 polymer ?
#
loop_
_entity_poly.entity_id
_entity_poly.type
_entity_poly.pdbx_seq_one_letter_code
_entity_poly.pdbx_strand_id
1 'polypeptide(L)' 'MTRRPMRRPLGEALRRLDECVEKAGSARAWARSVGLSEAYVCDVRSGRKAPGAGMLLALGLVRVVSYAPAPGSQREAR' A
#
# COMPACT_ATOMS: atom_id res chain seq x y z
N MET A 1 6.87 -3.36 -26.60
CA MET A 1 6.68 -1.89 -26.59
C MET A 1 5.17 -1.65 -26.45
N THR A 2 4.56 -1.00 -25.47
CA THR A 2 5.00 -0.20 -24.31
C THR A 2 3.75 -0.09 -23.44
N ARG A 3 3.82 -0.39 -22.14
CA ARG A 3 2.80 0.10 -21.19
C ARG A 3 3.53 0.80 -20.06
N ARG A 4 3.64 2.12 -20.20
CA ARG A 4 3.99 2.99 -19.09
C ARG A 4 2.69 3.67 -18.64
N PRO A 5 2.13 3.33 -17.48
CA PRO A 5 1.29 4.24 -16.75
C PRO A 5 2.09 4.92 -15.65
N MET A 6 1.79 6.21 -15.53
CA MET A 6 2.33 7.19 -14.60
C MET A 6 2.03 6.85 -13.13
N ARG A 7 2.90 7.33 -12.24
CA ARG A 7 2.76 7.54 -10.77
C ARG A 7 1.58 6.81 -10.09
N ARG A 8 1.84 5.83 -9.19
CA ARG A 8 1.34 5.78 -7.77
C ARG A 8 2.03 4.65 -6.94
N PRO A 9 2.32 4.87 -5.65
CA PRO A 9 2.86 3.86 -4.72
C PRO A 9 1.89 2.70 -4.37
N LEU A 10 0.63 2.75 -4.82
CA LEU A 10 -0.38 1.70 -4.60
C LEU A 10 -0.22 0.49 -5.54
N GLY A 11 0.31 0.68 -6.75
CA GLY A 11 0.45 -0.41 -7.72
C GLY A 11 1.44 -1.49 -7.29
N GLU A 12 2.57 -1.08 -6.70
CA GLU A 12 3.58 -2.02 -6.23
C GLU A 12 3.15 -2.79 -4.98
N ALA A 13 2.39 -2.15 -4.09
CA ALA A 13 1.81 -2.82 -2.92
C ALA A 13 0.80 -3.90 -3.34
N LEU A 14 -0.06 -3.60 -4.32
CA LEU A 14 -1.02 -4.58 -4.84
C LEU A 14 -0.34 -5.72 -5.60
N ARG A 15 0.70 -5.43 -6.40
CA ARG A 15 1.46 -6.46 -7.11
C ARG A 15 2.13 -7.44 -6.14
N ARG A 16 2.81 -6.92 -5.10
CA ARG A 16 3.41 -7.76 -4.05
C ARG A 16 2.35 -8.54 -3.28
N LEU A 17 1.18 -7.95 -3.04
CA LEU A 17 0.08 -8.62 -2.40
C LEU A 17 -0.38 -9.84 -3.21
N ASP A 18 -0.62 -9.68 -4.51
CA ASP A 18 -0.99 -10.81 -5.37
C ASP A 18 0.10 -11.90 -5.38
N GLU A 19 1.38 -11.54 -5.50
CA GLU A 19 2.49 -12.51 -5.43
C GLU A 19 2.53 -13.29 -4.11
N CYS A 20 2.29 -12.61 -2.98
CA CYS A 20 2.22 -13.24 -1.67
C CYS A 20 1.00 -14.15 -1.52
N VAL A 21 -0.14 -13.76 -2.10
CA VAL A 21 -1.38 -14.54 -2.10
C VAL A 21 -1.23 -15.80 -2.93
N GLU A 22 -0.63 -15.71 -4.11
CA GLU A 22 -0.33 -16.87 -4.96
C GLU A 22 0.62 -17.85 -4.24
N LYS A 23 1.68 -17.35 -3.58
CA LYS A 23 2.60 -18.19 -2.79
C LYS A 23 1.93 -18.86 -1.60
N ALA A 24 0.97 -18.19 -0.96
CA ALA A 24 0.20 -18.76 0.15
C ALA A 24 -0.96 -19.65 -0.31
N GLY A 25 -1.26 -19.67 -1.62
CA GLY A 25 -2.36 -20.41 -2.24
C GLY A 25 -3.74 -19.74 -2.11
N SER A 26 -3.92 -18.76 -1.22
CA SER A 26 -5.16 -17.96 -1.16
C SER A 26 -4.99 -16.68 -0.33
N ALA A 27 -5.87 -15.70 -0.57
CA ALA A 27 -5.88 -14.44 0.16
C ALA A 27 -6.16 -14.66 1.66
N ARG A 28 -7.03 -15.62 1.99
CA ARG A 28 -7.33 -16.03 3.36
C ARG A 28 -6.13 -16.67 4.06
N ALA A 29 -5.41 -17.55 3.37
CA ALA A 29 -4.22 -18.20 3.92
C ALA A 29 -3.12 -17.18 4.21
N TRP A 30 -2.87 -16.26 3.27
CA TRP A 30 -1.92 -15.17 3.48
C TRP A 30 -2.35 -14.25 4.61
N ALA A 31 -3.62 -13.81 4.63
CA ALA A 31 -4.13 -12.95 5.71
C ALA A 31 -3.93 -13.58 7.09
N ARG A 32 -4.21 -14.89 7.23
CA ARG A 32 -3.99 -15.64 8.46
C ARG A 32 -2.51 -15.76 8.83
N SER A 33 -1.60 -15.92 7.86
CA SER A 33 -0.16 -16.03 8.14
C SER A 33 0.44 -14.71 8.64
N VAL A 34 -0.08 -13.57 8.19
CA VAL A 34 0.39 -12.24 8.61
C VAL A 34 -0.46 -11.61 9.72
N GLY A 35 -1.48 -12.32 10.24
CA GLY A 35 -2.36 -11.85 11.31
C GLY A 35 -3.32 -10.73 10.91
N LEU A 36 -3.66 -10.62 9.62
CA LEU A 36 -4.62 -9.64 9.10
C LEU A 36 -5.99 -10.28 8.86
N SER A 37 -7.05 -9.45 8.88
CA SER A 37 -8.39 -9.89 8.51
C SER A 37 -8.50 -10.08 6.99
N GLU A 38 -9.09 -11.21 6.57
CA GLU A 38 -9.39 -11.49 5.17
C GLU A 38 -10.21 -10.37 4.51
N ALA A 39 -11.22 -9.84 5.22
CA ALA A 39 -12.04 -8.73 4.73
C ALA A 39 -11.21 -7.46 4.47
N TYR A 40 -10.21 -7.21 5.31
CA TYR A 40 -9.28 -6.09 5.12
C TYR A 40 -8.40 -6.31 3.89
N VAL A 41 -7.91 -7.53 3.67
CA VAL A 41 -7.12 -7.87 2.48
C VAL A 41 -7.94 -7.70 1.20
N CYS A 42 -9.19 -8.16 1.18
CA CYS A 42 -10.11 -7.96 0.07
C CYS A 42 -10.42 -6.48 -0.17
N ASP A 43 -10.69 -5.68 0.88
CA ASP A 43 -10.93 -4.24 0.76
C ASP A 43 -9.75 -3.50 0.12
N VAL A 44 -8.52 -3.85 0.50
CA VAL A 44 -7.31 -3.26 -0.09
C VAL A 44 -7.14 -3.72 -1.54
N ARG A 45 -7.34 -5.01 -1.82
CA ARG A 45 -7.22 -5.57 -3.17
C ARG A 45 -8.25 -4.99 -4.14
N SER A 46 -9.46 -4.71 -3.68
CA SER A 46 -10.51 -4.02 -4.44
C SER A 46 -10.32 -2.50 -4.52
N GLY A 47 -9.28 -1.94 -3.89
CA GLY A 47 -9.01 -0.50 -3.89
C GLY A 47 -9.95 0.32 -3.02
N ARG A 48 -10.82 -0.31 -2.21
CA ARG A 48 -11.73 0.39 -1.27
C ARG A 48 -10.97 1.02 -0.11
N LYS A 49 -9.86 0.41 0.30
CA LYS A 49 -8.98 0.93 1.36
C LYS A 49 -7.54 0.99 0.89
N ALA A 50 -6.82 1.99 1.39
CA ALA A 50 -5.37 2.02 1.24
C ALA A 50 -4.72 0.97 2.16
N PRO A 51 -3.61 0.35 1.73
CA PRO A 51 -2.81 -0.52 2.58
C PRO A 51 -2.22 0.29 3.74
N GLY A 52 -2.49 -0.17 4.95
CA GLY A 52 -1.99 0.40 6.19
C GLY A 52 -0.58 -0.08 6.50
N ALA A 53 0.02 0.48 7.55
CA ALA A 53 1.40 0.17 7.93
C ALA A 53 1.64 -1.32 8.17
N GLY A 54 0.73 -2.02 8.86
CA GLY A 54 0.87 -3.46 9.13
C GLY A 54 0.91 -4.32 7.87
N MET A 55 0.03 -4.04 6.90
CA MET A 55 0.05 -4.72 5.61
C MET A 55 1.30 -4.40 4.80
N LEU A 56 1.72 -3.12 4.79
CA LEU A 56 2.94 -2.73 4.08
C LEU A 56 4.16 -3.46 4.66
N LEU A 57 4.32 -3.51 5.98
CA LEU A 57 5.41 -4.23 6.64
C LEU A 57 5.39 -5.72 6.31
N ALA A 58 4.22 -6.35 6.33
CA ALA A 58 4.06 -7.74 5.92
C ALA A 58 4.43 -8.01 4.45
N LEU A 59 4.29 -6.99 3.59
CA LEU A 59 4.70 -7.02 2.18
C LEU A 59 6.17 -6.58 1.98
N GLY A 60 6.93 -6.33 3.05
CA GLY A 60 8.30 -5.80 2.97
C GLY A 60 8.37 -4.37 2.43
N LEU A 61 7.29 -3.60 2.61
CA LEU A 61 7.11 -2.24 2.15
C LEU A 61 6.99 -1.27 3.33
N VAL A 62 7.40 -0.02 3.10
CA VAL A 62 7.20 1.07 4.06
C VAL A 62 6.51 2.25 3.37
N ARG A 63 5.62 2.92 4.10
CA ARG A 63 4.98 4.14 3.61
C ARG A 63 5.90 5.33 3.90
N VAL A 64 6.51 5.88 2.85
CA VAL A 64 7.26 7.13 2.93
C VAL A 64 6.31 8.30 2.60
N VAL A 65 6.06 9.17 3.58
CA VAL A 65 5.28 10.40 3.40
C VAL A 65 6.23 11.59 3.51
N SER A 66 6.25 12.45 2.49
CA SER A 66 7.03 13.68 2.49
C SER A 66 6.10 14.88 2.41
N TYR A 67 6.37 15.88 3.23
CA TYR A 67 5.64 17.14 3.27
C TYR A 67 6.55 18.24 2.74
N ALA A 68 6.05 19.00 1.77
CA ALA A 68 6.70 20.19 1.27
C ALA A 68 6.00 21.43 1.86
N PRO A 69 6.73 22.55 2.06
CA PRO A 69 6.13 23.79 2.50
C PRO A 69 5.05 24.24 1.51
N ALA A 70 3.89 24.62 2.03
CA ALA A 70 2.86 25.26 1.24
C ALA A 70 3.36 26.67 0.87
N PRO A 71 3.36 27.06 -0.42
CA PRO A 71 3.68 28.43 -0.78
C PRO A 71 2.67 29.37 -0.11
N GLY A 72 3.14 30.17 0.86
CA GLY A 72 2.31 31.14 1.59
C GLY A 72 2.12 30.90 3.09
N SER A 73 2.62 29.80 3.69
CA SER A 73 2.52 29.59 5.15
C SER A 73 3.68 30.18 5.97
N GLN A 74 4.68 30.76 5.31
CA GLN A 74 5.65 31.63 5.98
C GLN A 74 5.05 33.04 6.05
N ARG A 75 4.16 33.29 7.02
CA ARG A 75 4.04 34.67 7.51
C ARG A 75 5.33 34.93 8.28
N GLU A 76 6.15 35.81 7.71
CA GLU A 76 7.30 36.43 8.35
C GLU A 76 6.98 36.76 9.81
N ALA A 77 7.60 36.03 10.74
CA ALA A 77 7.73 36.48 12.11
C ALA A 77 8.98 37.36 12.15
N ARG A 78 8.68 38.65 12.21
CA ARG A 78 9.55 39.83 12.34
C ARG A 78 10.57 39.72 13.47
#